data_AF-A0A7J8X472-F1
#
_entry.id   AF-A0A7J8X472-F1
#
_cell.length_a   1.000
_cell.length_b   1.000
_cell.length_c   1.000
_cell.angle_alpha   90.00
_cell.angle_beta   90.00
_cell.angle_gamma   90.00
#
_symmetry.space_group_name_H-M   'P 1'
#
loop_
_entity.id
_entity.type
_entity.pdbx_description
1 polymer ?
#
loop_
_entity_poly.entity_id
_entity_poly.type
_entity_poly.pdbx_seq_one_letter_code
_entity_poly.pdbx_strand_id
1 'polypeptide(L)'
;GVPQYGGTLVGTVVYPKANQGACKIFDEFDISFKSKPGGLPTFLLVNRGDCFFTLKAWNAQKAGAAAVLVADNQDESLITMDTPEEKNASAKYLQNITIPSALISKSLGDSLKKAITFGEMVKISLDWTESLPHPDERVEYEFWTNSNDECGPKCDSQMEFVKNFKGAAQVLEQKGYTQFIPHYITWYCPEAFLLSEQCKSQCINHGRYCAPDPEQDFSKGYDGKDVVVQNLRQACFFKVANESRKPWLWWDYVTDFALRCPMKEKKYTKDCADKVIQSLGWLMLYTMFFYFL
;
A
#
# COMPACT_ATOMS: atom_id res chain seq x y z
N GLY A 1 -13.34 -1.52 -0.89
CA GLY A 1 -13.30 -2.82 -0.18
C GLY A 1 -12.75 -3.86 -1.13
N VAL A 2 -12.18 -4.94 -0.61
CA VAL A 2 -11.72 -6.06 -1.43
C VAL A 2 -12.86 -7.08 -1.48
N PRO A 3 -13.37 -7.45 -2.66
CA PRO A 3 -14.33 -8.54 -2.77
C PRO A 3 -13.72 -9.87 -2.32
N GLN A 4 -14.57 -10.84 -1.98
CA GLN A 4 -14.10 -12.20 -1.71
C GLN A 4 -13.41 -12.79 -2.96
N TYR A 5 -12.25 -13.43 -2.77
CA TYR A 5 -11.42 -14.01 -3.82
C TYR A 5 -12.21 -14.93 -4.77
N GLY A 6 -11.76 -15.02 -6.03
CA GLY A 6 -12.31 -15.96 -7.01
C GLY A 6 -13.66 -15.54 -7.59
N GLY A 7 -13.97 -14.24 -7.61
CA GLY A 7 -15.29 -13.72 -7.98
C GLY A 7 -15.28 -12.85 -9.23
N THR A 8 -16.46 -12.79 -9.85
CA THR A 8 -16.79 -11.81 -10.89
C THR A 8 -18.02 -11.03 -10.46
N LEU A 9 -18.02 -9.71 -10.61
CA LEU A 9 -19.21 -8.90 -10.44
C LEU A 9 -19.53 -8.19 -11.74
N VAL A 10 -20.73 -8.42 -12.24
CA VAL A 10 -21.23 -7.82 -13.47
C VAL A 10 -22.29 -6.79 -13.13
N GLY A 11 -22.16 -5.59 -13.68
CA GLY A 11 -23.06 -4.49 -13.40
C GLY A 11 -23.20 -3.49 -14.54
N THR A 12 -24.18 -2.60 -14.41
CA THR A 12 -24.41 -1.50 -15.34
C THR A 12 -23.79 -0.23 -14.78
N VAL A 13 -23.06 0.51 -15.62
CA VAL A 13 -22.38 1.73 -15.21
C VAL A 13 -23.34 2.92 -15.25
N VAL A 14 -23.35 3.71 -14.18
CA VAL A 14 -24.11 4.95 -14.08
C VAL A 14 -23.15 6.09 -13.76
N TYR A 15 -23.27 7.18 -14.53
CA TYR A 15 -22.59 8.44 -14.26
C TYR A 15 -23.61 9.44 -13.68
N PRO A 16 -23.43 9.94 -12.44
CA PRO A 16 -24.43 10.75 -11.79
C PRO A 16 -24.44 12.18 -12.37
N LYS A 17 -25.65 12.78 -12.46
CA LYS A 17 -25.81 14.16 -12.97
C LYS A 17 -25.28 15.21 -12.00
N ALA A 18 -25.32 14.93 -10.69
CA ALA A 18 -24.81 15.78 -9.62
C ALA A 18 -23.85 14.97 -8.73
N ASN A 19 -22.98 15.67 -7.98
CA ASN A 19 -21.99 15.04 -7.09
C ASN A 19 -21.09 14.02 -7.82
N GLN A 20 -20.59 14.38 -9.01
CA GLN A 20 -19.73 13.53 -9.85
C GLN A 20 -18.39 13.18 -9.18
N GLY A 21 -17.95 13.98 -8.21
CA GLY A 21 -16.80 13.67 -7.36
C GLY A 21 -17.13 12.74 -6.18
N ALA A 22 -18.40 12.43 -5.89
CA ALA A 22 -18.83 11.63 -4.75
C ALA A 22 -18.26 12.05 -3.38
N CYS A 23 -17.99 13.35 -3.20
CA CYS A 23 -17.39 13.89 -1.97
C CYS A 23 -18.43 14.26 -0.92
N LYS A 24 -19.71 14.30 -1.31
CA LYS A 24 -20.86 14.49 -0.43
C LYS A 24 -21.75 13.25 -0.43
N ILE A 25 -22.66 13.16 0.54
CA ILE A 25 -23.65 12.08 0.60
C ILE A 25 -24.68 12.32 -0.52
N PHE A 26 -25.02 11.27 -1.27
CA PHE A 26 -25.96 11.39 -2.41
C PHE A 26 -27.41 11.64 -2.00
N ASP A 27 -27.78 11.33 -0.75
CA ASP A 27 -29.08 11.67 -0.17
C ASP A 27 -29.34 13.19 -0.18
N GLU A 28 -28.31 14.03 -0.10
CA GLU A 28 -28.42 15.50 -0.23
C GLU A 28 -28.89 15.95 -1.63
N PHE A 29 -28.84 15.04 -2.62
CA PHE A 29 -29.20 15.28 -4.01
C PHE A 29 -30.43 14.46 -4.45
N ASP A 30 -31.07 13.75 -3.52
CA ASP A 30 -32.16 12.79 -3.80
C ASP A 30 -31.75 11.69 -4.82
N ILE A 31 -30.48 11.27 -4.81
CA ILE A 31 -29.94 10.25 -5.72
C ILE A 31 -29.74 8.93 -4.98
N SER A 32 -30.30 7.84 -5.52
CA SER A 32 -30.02 6.47 -5.08
C SER A 32 -29.61 5.58 -6.24
N PHE A 33 -28.64 4.70 -5.98
CA PHE A 33 -28.12 3.71 -6.93
C PHE A 33 -28.54 2.28 -6.61
N LYS A 34 -29.45 2.10 -5.64
CA LYS A 34 -30.02 0.79 -5.31
C LYS A 34 -30.67 0.18 -6.55
N SER A 35 -30.14 -0.94 -7.02
CA SER A 35 -30.74 -1.70 -8.10
C SER A 35 -32.12 -2.22 -7.71
N LYS A 36 -33.06 -2.22 -8.65
CA LYS A 36 -34.36 -2.88 -8.46
C LYS A 36 -34.17 -4.39 -8.32
N PRO A 37 -35.03 -5.10 -7.56
CA PRO A 37 -35.00 -6.55 -7.51
C PRO A 37 -35.04 -7.16 -8.92
N GLY A 38 -34.08 -8.05 -9.24
CA GLY A 38 -33.93 -8.65 -10.57
C GLY A 38 -33.19 -7.80 -11.61
N GLY A 39 -32.81 -6.56 -11.28
CA GLY A 39 -31.96 -5.72 -12.12
C GLY A 39 -30.47 -5.98 -11.92
N LEU A 40 -29.65 -5.56 -12.89
CA LEU A 40 -28.20 -5.62 -12.74
C LEU A 40 -27.72 -4.68 -11.60
N PRO A 41 -26.70 -5.07 -10.82
CA PRO A 41 -26.04 -4.20 -9.86
C PRO A 41 -25.54 -2.90 -10.52
N THR A 42 -25.72 -1.76 -9.83
CA THR A 42 -25.28 -0.46 -10.34
C THR A 42 -23.82 -0.22 -9.99
N PHE A 43 -22.98 0.04 -10.99
CA PHE A 43 -21.60 0.49 -10.82
C PHE A 43 -21.54 2.01 -10.98
N LEU A 44 -21.07 2.70 -9.96
CA LEU A 44 -21.02 4.16 -9.97
C LEU A 44 -19.70 4.64 -10.57
N LEU A 45 -19.77 5.41 -11.66
CA LEU A 45 -18.63 6.10 -12.24
C LEU A 45 -18.49 7.49 -11.61
N VAL A 46 -17.32 7.80 -11.06
CA VAL A 46 -17.03 9.09 -10.39
C VAL A 46 -15.69 9.66 -10.87
N ASN A 47 -15.49 10.96 -10.70
CA ASN A 47 -14.25 11.63 -11.07
C ASN A 47 -13.23 11.61 -9.92
N ARG A 48 -11.95 11.44 -10.25
CA ARG A 48 -10.83 11.72 -9.34
C ARG A 48 -10.74 13.22 -9.04
N GLY A 49 -10.38 13.56 -7.80
CA GLY A 49 -10.27 14.95 -7.31
C GLY A 49 -11.18 15.25 -6.11
N ASP A 50 -11.03 16.44 -5.53
CA ASP A 50 -11.81 17.04 -4.43
C ASP A 50 -11.77 16.33 -3.06
N CYS A 51 -11.70 15.00 -3.02
CA CYS A 51 -11.69 14.21 -1.80
C CYS A 51 -11.09 12.81 -2.02
N PHE A 52 -10.90 12.09 -0.91
CA PHE A 52 -10.26 10.77 -0.87
C PHE A 52 -11.06 9.66 -1.58
N PHE A 53 -10.34 8.70 -2.19
CA PHE A 53 -10.94 7.53 -2.83
C PHE A 53 -11.86 6.73 -1.90
N THR A 54 -11.48 6.61 -0.64
CA THR A 54 -12.22 5.87 0.39
C THR A 54 -13.52 6.57 0.76
N LEU A 55 -13.53 7.92 0.80
CA LEU A 55 -14.75 8.70 0.99
C LEU A 55 -15.70 8.54 -0.19
N LYS A 56 -15.18 8.54 -1.43
CA LYS A 56 -15.99 8.29 -2.64
C LYS A 56 -16.66 6.92 -2.56
N ALA A 57 -15.90 5.88 -2.22
CA ALA A 57 -16.41 4.52 -2.08
C ALA A 57 -17.46 4.40 -0.95
N TRP A 58 -17.22 5.06 0.18
CA TRP A 58 -18.17 5.11 1.29
C TRP A 58 -19.50 5.77 0.90
N ASN A 59 -19.44 6.93 0.26
CA ASN A 59 -20.63 7.66 -0.18
C ASN A 59 -21.40 6.89 -1.27
N ALA A 60 -20.68 6.27 -2.21
CA ALA A 60 -21.28 5.41 -3.23
C ALA A 60 -21.99 4.19 -2.61
N GLN A 61 -21.36 3.54 -1.62
CA GLN A 61 -21.94 2.41 -0.91
C GLN A 61 -23.21 2.81 -0.16
N LYS A 62 -23.20 3.95 0.55
CA LYS A 62 -24.38 4.46 1.26
C LYS A 62 -25.54 4.75 0.32
N ALA A 63 -25.25 5.25 -0.87
CA ALA A 63 -26.23 5.47 -1.93
C ALA A 63 -26.75 4.18 -2.59
N GLY A 64 -26.16 3.01 -2.26
CA GLY A 64 -26.58 1.70 -2.74
C GLY A 64 -25.90 1.22 -4.02
N ALA A 65 -24.78 1.82 -4.41
CA ALA A 65 -23.96 1.30 -5.50
C ALA A 65 -23.36 -0.06 -5.12
N ALA A 66 -23.19 -0.94 -6.10
CA ALA A 66 -22.59 -2.26 -5.92
C ALA A 66 -21.09 -2.27 -6.16
N ALA A 67 -20.56 -1.29 -6.92
CA ALA A 67 -19.15 -1.03 -7.10
C ALA A 67 -18.93 0.44 -7.44
N VAL A 68 -17.70 0.93 -7.28
CA VAL A 68 -17.29 2.28 -7.70
C VAL A 68 -16.10 2.21 -8.66
N LEU A 69 -16.21 2.95 -9.76
CA LEU A 69 -15.17 3.17 -10.74
C LEU A 69 -14.74 4.64 -10.65
N VAL A 70 -13.50 4.88 -10.26
CA VAL A 70 -12.96 6.24 -10.16
C VAL A 70 -12.16 6.51 -11.44
N ALA A 71 -12.67 7.41 -12.27
CA ALA A 71 -11.99 7.84 -13.48
C ALA A 71 -10.86 8.81 -13.14
N ASP A 72 -9.65 8.48 -13.58
CA ASP A 72 -8.51 9.36 -13.48
C ASP A 72 -8.74 10.68 -14.23
N ASN A 73 -8.12 11.76 -13.74
CA ASN A 73 -8.11 13.07 -14.37
C ASN A 73 -6.80 13.34 -15.13
N GLN A 74 -5.79 12.49 -14.97
CA GLN A 74 -4.49 12.58 -15.64
C GLN A 74 -4.27 11.39 -16.58
N ASP A 75 -3.51 11.63 -17.65
CA ASP A 75 -3.06 10.57 -18.56
C ASP A 75 -1.73 9.99 -18.04
N GLU A 76 -1.83 9.20 -16.97
CA GLU A 76 -0.71 8.58 -16.27
C GLU A 76 -0.90 7.07 -16.09
N SER A 77 0.18 6.36 -15.74
CA SER A 77 0.07 4.96 -15.35
C SER A 77 -0.77 4.85 -14.08
N LEU A 78 -1.64 3.83 -14.01
CA LEU A 78 -2.49 3.62 -12.84
C LEU A 78 -1.64 3.49 -11.57
N ILE A 79 -1.92 4.35 -10.60
CA ILE A 79 -1.30 4.31 -9.28
C ILE A 79 -2.10 3.39 -8.35
N THR A 80 -1.41 2.77 -7.38
CA THR A 80 -2.11 2.18 -6.24
C THR A 80 -2.90 3.30 -5.56
N MET A 81 -4.15 3.02 -5.18
CA MET A 81 -4.99 3.95 -4.41
C MET A 81 -4.48 4.06 -2.97
N ASP A 82 -3.25 4.50 -2.81
CA ASP A 82 -2.62 4.88 -1.55
C ASP A 82 -2.32 6.38 -1.63
N THR A 83 -2.88 7.17 -0.71
CA THR A 83 -2.66 8.63 -0.70
C THR A 83 -1.98 9.02 0.60
N PRO A 84 -0.80 9.66 0.57
CA PRO A 84 0.00 9.89 1.78
C PRO A 84 -0.48 10.99 2.73
N GLU A 85 -1.59 11.67 2.45
CA GLU A 85 -2.14 12.78 3.24
C GLU A 85 -2.97 12.30 4.46
N GLU A 86 -2.87 11.00 4.76
CA GLU A 86 -3.48 10.29 5.88
C GLU A 86 -2.96 10.73 7.26
N LYS A 87 -3.25 11.97 7.66
CA LYS A 87 -3.12 12.39 9.06
C LYS A 87 -4.45 12.49 9.79
N ASN A 88 -5.59 12.70 9.12
CA ASN A 88 -6.86 13.04 9.81
C ASN A 88 -8.16 12.41 9.26
N ALA A 89 -8.14 11.61 8.19
CA ALA A 89 -9.36 10.93 7.71
C ALA A 89 -9.62 9.68 8.56
N SER A 90 -10.40 9.86 9.63
CA SER A 90 -10.86 8.86 10.60
C SER A 90 -10.91 7.42 10.05
N ALA A 91 -10.14 6.53 10.68
CA ALA A 91 -10.09 5.08 10.47
C ALA A 91 -11.47 4.35 10.51
N LYS A 92 -12.55 5.04 10.90
CA LYS A 92 -13.92 4.50 11.02
C LYS A 92 -14.57 4.06 9.71
N TYR A 93 -14.25 4.68 8.57
CA TYR A 93 -14.92 4.35 7.30
C TYR A 93 -14.18 3.24 6.54
N LEU A 94 -12.86 3.15 6.67
CA LEU A 94 -12.02 2.15 5.98
C LEU A 94 -12.45 0.72 6.28
N GLN A 95 -12.79 0.41 7.54
CA GLN A 95 -13.20 -0.94 7.96
C GLN A 95 -14.58 -1.36 7.44
N ASN A 96 -15.40 -0.44 6.93
CA ASN A 96 -16.80 -0.70 6.59
C ASN A 96 -17.12 -0.60 5.09
N ILE A 97 -16.11 -0.40 4.22
CA ILE A 97 -16.32 -0.40 2.76
C ILE A 97 -16.27 -1.84 2.25
N THR A 98 -17.41 -2.36 1.82
CA THR A 98 -17.59 -3.73 1.32
C THR A 98 -17.67 -3.80 -0.20
N ILE A 99 -17.98 -2.69 -0.88
CA ILE A 99 -18.07 -2.68 -2.34
C ILE A 99 -16.69 -2.65 -3.00
N PRO A 100 -16.51 -3.32 -4.15
CA PRO A 100 -15.32 -3.19 -4.98
C PRO A 100 -15.10 -1.74 -5.41
N SER A 101 -13.85 -1.31 -5.39
CA SER A 101 -13.44 0.05 -5.77
C SER A 101 -12.24 -0.06 -6.72
N ALA A 102 -12.35 0.51 -7.90
CA ALA A 102 -11.29 0.45 -8.91
C ALA A 102 -10.97 1.84 -9.45
N LEU A 103 -9.68 2.17 -9.54
CA LEU A 103 -9.19 3.30 -10.32
C LEU A 103 -9.09 2.86 -11.79
N ILE A 104 -9.66 3.64 -12.70
CA ILE A 104 -9.59 3.39 -14.13
C ILE A 104 -8.90 4.55 -14.84
N SER A 105 -8.27 4.28 -15.98
CA SER A 105 -7.56 5.30 -16.74
C SER A 105 -8.49 6.41 -17.19
N LYS A 106 -7.93 7.60 -17.40
CA LYS A 106 -8.66 8.74 -17.98
C LYS A 106 -9.32 8.36 -19.31
N SER A 107 -8.60 7.66 -20.18
CA SER A 107 -9.09 7.25 -21.50
C SER A 107 -10.32 6.32 -21.42
N LEU A 108 -10.31 5.35 -20.51
CA LEU A 108 -11.46 4.47 -20.27
C LEU A 108 -12.61 5.27 -19.64
N GLY A 109 -12.34 6.09 -18.62
CA GLY A 109 -13.34 6.93 -17.97
C GLY A 109 -14.07 7.86 -18.94
N ASP A 110 -13.34 8.52 -19.83
CA ASP A 110 -13.90 9.43 -20.85
C ASP A 110 -14.76 8.67 -21.87
N SER A 111 -14.33 7.48 -22.27
CA SER A 111 -15.09 6.60 -23.18
C SER A 111 -16.41 6.15 -22.55
N LEU A 112 -16.39 5.74 -21.28
CA LEU A 112 -17.58 5.35 -20.52
C LEU A 112 -18.56 6.52 -20.37
N LYS A 113 -18.06 7.71 -19.98
CA LYS A 113 -18.88 8.93 -19.85
C LYS A 113 -19.57 9.25 -21.17
N LYS A 114 -18.82 9.20 -22.29
CA LYS A 114 -19.36 9.47 -23.62
C LYS A 114 -20.50 8.50 -23.94
N ALA A 115 -20.29 7.19 -23.85
CA ALA A 115 -21.32 6.19 -24.11
C ALA A 115 -22.59 6.42 -23.26
N ILE A 116 -22.44 6.68 -21.95
CA ILE A 116 -23.55 6.96 -21.05
C ILE A 116 -24.30 8.25 -21.45
N THR A 117 -23.58 9.32 -21.81
CA THR A 117 -24.21 10.58 -22.23
C THR A 117 -24.98 10.46 -23.56
N PHE A 118 -24.56 9.56 -24.45
CA PHE A 118 -25.28 9.23 -25.68
C PHE A 118 -26.50 8.32 -25.46
N GLY A 119 -26.76 7.89 -24.22
CA GLY A 119 -27.89 7.04 -23.87
C GLY A 119 -27.63 5.54 -24.05
N GLU A 120 -26.38 5.14 -24.25
CA GLU A 120 -26.02 3.73 -24.37
C GLU A 120 -25.95 3.06 -22.99
N MET A 121 -26.47 1.84 -22.89
CA MET A 121 -26.32 1.03 -21.68
C MET A 121 -24.93 0.41 -21.66
N VAL A 122 -24.12 0.80 -20.68
CA VAL A 122 -22.76 0.28 -20.52
C VAL A 122 -22.73 -0.81 -19.46
N LYS A 123 -22.33 -2.02 -19.85
CA LYS A 123 -22.17 -3.18 -18.97
C LYS A 123 -20.68 -3.44 -18.76
N ILE A 124 -20.27 -3.58 -17.50
CA ILE A 124 -18.89 -3.91 -17.12
C ILE A 124 -18.89 -5.18 -16.29
N SER A 125 -17.89 -6.03 -16.53
CA SER A 125 -17.52 -7.11 -15.63
C SER A 125 -16.26 -6.69 -14.88
N LEU A 126 -16.35 -6.65 -13.55
CA LEU A 126 -15.18 -6.62 -12.69
C LEU A 126 -14.82 -8.07 -12.39
N ASP A 127 -13.70 -8.50 -12.92
CA ASP A 127 -13.20 -9.87 -12.77
C ASP A 127 -11.94 -9.85 -11.90
N TRP A 128 -11.99 -10.57 -10.79
CA TRP A 128 -10.84 -10.81 -9.92
C TRP A 128 -10.70 -12.31 -9.63
N THR A 129 -11.18 -13.17 -10.54
CA THR A 129 -11.00 -14.62 -10.45
C THR A 129 -9.53 -15.00 -10.39
N GLU A 130 -8.70 -14.38 -11.22
CA GLU A 130 -7.23 -14.52 -11.23
C GLU A 130 -6.53 -13.28 -10.63
N SER A 131 -7.02 -12.77 -9.49
CA SER A 131 -6.35 -11.65 -8.80
C SER A 131 -5.00 -12.02 -8.17
N LEU A 132 -4.62 -13.30 -8.25
CA LEU A 132 -3.30 -13.82 -7.91
C LEU A 132 -2.77 -14.57 -9.15
N PRO A 133 -1.91 -13.96 -9.98
CA PRO A 133 -1.22 -14.70 -11.02
C PRO A 133 -0.41 -15.83 -10.37
N HIS A 134 -0.75 -17.07 -10.68
CA HIS A 134 -0.04 -18.27 -10.21
C HIS A 134 0.28 -19.20 -11.40
N PRO A 135 1.07 -18.74 -12.39
CA PRO A 135 1.38 -19.53 -13.59
C PRO A 135 2.04 -20.89 -13.26
N ASP A 136 2.58 -21.04 -12.06
CA ASP A 136 3.25 -22.23 -11.53
C ASP A 136 2.70 -22.72 -10.17
N GLU A 137 1.39 -22.53 -9.91
CA GLU A 137 0.72 -22.90 -8.64
C GLU A 137 1.30 -22.21 -7.38
N ARG A 138 2.16 -21.20 -7.57
CA ARG A 138 2.73 -20.37 -6.51
C ARG A 138 2.10 -18.98 -6.54
N VAL A 139 1.76 -18.47 -5.36
CA VAL A 139 1.27 -17.08 -5.22
C VAL A 139 2.47 -16.15 -5.05
N GLU A 140 2.62 -15.22 -6.00
CA GLU A 140 3.62 -14.15 -5.93
C GLU A 140 2.99 -12.91 -5.29
N TYR A 141 3.64 -12.35 -4.27
CA TYR A 141 3.13 -11.14 -3.61
C TYR A 141 4.24 -10.16 -3.21
N GLU A 142 3.93 -8.88 -3.29
CA GLU A 142 4.82 -7.81 -2.84
C GLU A 142 4.43 -7.37 -1.42
N PHE A 143 5.43 -7.18 -0.55
CA PHE A 143 5.21 -6.69 0.81
C PHE A 143 5.84 -5.31 0.99
N TRP A 144 5.00 -4.27 0.90
CA TRP A 144 5.41 -2.88 1.08
C TRP A 144 5.45 -2.53 2.58
N THR A 145 6.61 -2.11 3.06
CA THR A 145 6.91 -2.02 4.50
C THR A 145 7.91 -0.88 4.81
N ASN A 146 8.15 -0.64 6.09
CA ASN A 146 9.11 0.34 6.61
C ASN A 146 9.73 -0.14 7.94
N SER A 147 10.98 0.20 8.24
CA SER A 147 11.64 -0.18 9.50
C SER A 147 11.46 0.84 10.63
N ASN A 148 10.71 1.93 10.40
CA ASN A 148 10.35 2.90 11.43
C ASN A 148 9.41 2.27 12.47
N ASP A 149 9.68 2.46 13.76
CA ASP A 149 8.88 1.98 14.90
C ASP A 149 8.30 3.12 15.78
N GLU A 150 8.48 4.40 15.40
CA GLU A 150 8.03 5.56 16.18
C GLU A 150 6.91 6.39 15.52
N CYS A 151 6.41 6.00 14.34
CA CYS A 151 5.35 6.76 13.64
C CYS A 151 3.92 6.59 14.20
N GLY A 152 3.80 6.18 15.47
CA GLY A 152 2.52 5.99 16.17
C GLY A 152 1.74 4.75 15.70
N PRO A 153 0.39 4.76 15.76
CA PRO A 153 -0.44 3.57 15.54
C PRO A 153 -0.24 2.87 14.19
N LYS A 154 0.24 3.58 13.16
CA LYS A 154 0.58 3.00 11.86
C LYS A 154 1.77 2.04 11.98
N CYS A 155 2.85 2.49 12.62
CA CYS A 155 4.03 1.67 12.86
C CYS A 155 3.71 0.50 13.79
N ASP A 156 2.90 0.74 14.83
CA ASP A 156 2.46 -0.33 15.75
C ASP A 156 1.70 -1.45 15.01
N SER A 157 0.72 -1.06 14.17
CA SER A 157 -0.05 -2.00 13.36
C SER A 157 0.82 -2.78 12.38
N GLN A 158 1.83 -2.13 11.79
CA GLN A 158 2.73 -2.76 10.84
C GLN A 158 3.67 -3.76 11.53
N MET A 159 4.25 -3.40 12.68
CA MET A 159 5.07 -4.30 13.49
C MET A 159 4.26 -5.51 13.98
N GLU A 160 3.02 -5.27 14.43
CA GLU A 160 2.12 -6.34 14.84
C GLU A 160 1.79 -7.29 13.68
N PHE A 161 1.55 -6.76 12.47
CA PHE A 161 1.35 -7.59 11.28
C PHE A 161 2.57 -8.47 11.00
N VAL A 162 3.78 -7.90 10.95
CA VAL A 162 5.01 -8.64 10.68
C VAL A 162 5.20 -9.77 11.71
N LYS A 163 5.00 -9.47 12.99
CA LYS A 163 5.10 -10.43 14.08
C LYS A 163 4.09 -11.57 13.97
N ASN A 164 2.82 -11.25 13.69
CA ASN A 164 1.74 -12.22 13.64
C ASN A 164 1.78 -13.06 12.35
N PHE A 165 2.20 -12.46 11.23
CA PHE A 165 2.23 -13.12 9.93
C PHE A 165 3.48 -13.96 9.70
N LYS A 166 4.61 -13.66 10.38
CA LYS A 166 5.89 -14.38 10.28
C LYS A 166 5.73 -15.90 10.16
N GLY A 167 5.03 -16.54 11.11
CA GLY A 167 4.92 -18.00 11.14
C GLY A 167 4.19 -18.56 9.91
N ALA A 168 3.10 -17.89 9.48
CA ALA A 168 2.37 -18.28 8.27
C ALA A 168 3.23 -18.08 7.02
N ALA A 169 3.89 -16.93 6.90
CA ALA A 169 4.74 -16.61 5.75
C ALA A 169 5.89 -17.62 5.60
N GLN A 170 6.58 -17.95 6.69
CA GLN A 170 7.67 -18.94 6.68
C GLN A 170 7.18 -20.32 6.24
N VAL A 171 6.03 -20.78 6.72
CA VAL A 171 5.46 -22.08 6.33
C VAL A 171 5.06 -22.10 4.86
N LEU A 172 4.44 -21.03 4.36
CA LEU A 172 3.99 -20.92 2.97
C LEU A 172 5.18 -20.92 2.00
N GLU A 173 6.22 -20.13 2.31
CA GLU A 173 7.44 -20.09 1.49
C GLU A 173 8.24 -21.39 1.53
N GLN A 174 8.45 -21.98 2.71
CA GLN A 174 9.22 -23.22 2.84
C GLN A 174 8.54 -24.39 2.12
N LYS A 175 7.21 -24.36 1.99
CA LYS A 175 6.44 -25.35 1.22
C LYS A 175 6.32 -25.01 -0.27
N GLY A 176 6.86 -23.87 -0.71
CA GLY A 176 6.83 -23.43 -2.10
C GLY A 176 5.49 -22.87 -2.58
N TYR A 177 4.54 -22.62 -1.68
CA TYR A 177 3.21 -22.08 -2.04
C TYR A 177 3.24 -20.59 -2.35
N THR A 178 4.24 -19.87 -1.85
CA THR A 178 4.36 -18.43 -2.05
C THR A 178 5.78 -18.02 -2.38
N GLN A 179 5.92 -16.89 -3.08
CA GLN A 179 7.16 -16.14 -3.23
C GLN A 179 6.87 -14.69 -2.92
N PHE A 180 7.52 -14.13 -1.91
CA PHE A 180 7.35 -12.71 -1.58
C PHE A 180 8.56 -11.87 -1.94
N ILE A 181 8.31 -10.58 -2.19
CA ILE A 181 9.36 -9.58 -2.37
C ILE A 181 9.06 -8.40 -1.44
N PRO A 182 9.94 -8.07 -0.47
CA PRO A 182 9.76 -6.92 0.39
C PRO A 182 10.19 -5.63 -0.34
N HIS A 183 9.33 -4.62 -0.30
CA HIS A 183 9.58 -3.28 -0.82
C HIS A 183 9.55 -2.26 0.30
N TYR A 184 10.39 -1.24 0.21
CA TYR A 184 10.48 -0.19 1.21
C TYR A 184 10.03 1.14 0.63
N ILE A 185 9.12 1.81 1.34
CA ILE A 185 8.62 3.12 0.93
C ILE A 185 9.74 4.14 1.13
N THR A 186 10.08 4.87 0.06
CA THR A 186 11.05 5.96 0.09
C THR A 186 10.45 7.22 -0.48
N TRP A 187 10.87 8.35 0.08
CA TRP A 187 10.57 9.68 -0.42
C TRP A 187 11.78 10.24 -1.14
N TYR A 188 11.60 11.39 -1.80
CA TYR A 188 12.70 12.14 -2.38
C TYR A 188 12.62 13.60 -1.93
N CYS A 189 13.77 14.24 -1.92
CA CYS A 189 13.92 15.64 -1.65
C CYS A 189 14.07 16.40 -2.98
N PRO A 190 13.23 17.41 -3.25
CA PRO A 190 13.33 18.18 -4.49
C PRO A 190 14.67 18.90 -4.62
N GLU A 191 15.15 19.07 -5.85
CA GLU A 191 16.50 19.59 -6.14
C GLU A 191 16.77 20.95 -5.50
N ALA A 192 15.76 21.82 -5.45
CA ALA A 192 15.84 23.14 -4.82
C ALA A 192 16.16 23.10 -3.31
N PHE A 193 15.90 21.97 -2.63
CA PHE A 193 16.06 21.81 -1.20
C PHE A 193 17.24 20.91 -0.80
N LEU A 194 18.06 20.45 -1.75
CA LEU A 194 19.17 19.52 -1.47
C LEU A 194 20.16 20.02 -0.41
N LEU A 195 20.36 21.34 -0.36
CA LEU A 195 21.28 21.96 0.60
C LEU A 195 20.64 22.30 1.94
N SER A 196 19.32 22.14 2.08
CA SER A 196 18.60 22.38 3.33
C SER A 196 19.00 21.35 4.39
N GLU A 197 18.98 21.76 5.66
CA GLU A 197 19.29 20.88 6.77
C GLU A 197 18.27 19.73 6.88
N GLN A 198 17.00 19.99 6.56
CA GLN A 198 15.95 18.97 6.52
C GLN A 198 16.27 17.89 5.48
N CYS A 199 16.68 18.27 4.28
CA CYS A 199 17.02 17.29 3.26
C CYS A 199 18.26 16.47 3.63
N LYS A 200 19.29 17.13 4.18
CA LYS A 200 20.52 16.46 4.62
C LYS A 200 20.30 15.52 5.80
N SER A 201 19.40 15.86 6.72
CA SER A 201 19.10 14.99 7.87
C SER A 201 18.22 13.82 7.46
N GLN A 202 17.22 14.02 6.61
CA GLN A 202 16.22 13.00 6.32
C GLN A 202 16.53 12.07 5.15
N CYS A 203 17.56 12.38 4.35
CA CYS A 203 17.86 11.69 3.12
C CYS A 203 19.28 11.16 3.03
N ILE A 204 19.45 10.12 2.20
CA ILE A 204 20.74 9.65 1.70
C ILE A 204 20.84 9.86 0.18
N ASN A 205 22.04 9.67 -0.37
CA ASN A 205 22.31 9.74 -1.80
C ASN A 205 21.79 11.03 -2.47
N HIS A 206 22.22 12.18 -1.93
CA HIS A 206 21.87 13.51 -2.44
C HIS A 206 20.36 13.71 -2.63
N GLY A 207 19.55 13.36 -1.61
CA GLY A 207 18.11 13.59 -1.63
C GLY A 207 17.29 12.56 -2.42
N ARG A 208 17.93 11.54 -3.02
CA ARG A 208 17.23 10.54 -3.84
C ARG A 208 16.39 9.56 -3.00
N TYR A 209 16.84 9.24 -1.79
CA TYR A 209 16.13 8.32 -0.90
C TYR A 209 16.00 8.94 0.48
N CYS A 210 14.77 9.19 0.89
CA CYS A 210 14.42 9.87 2.13
C CYS A 210 13.36 9.08 2.90
N ALA A 211 13.28 9.32 4.21
CA ALA A 211 12.13 8.94 5.01
C ALA A 211 11.67 10.15 5.85
N PRO A 212 10.39 10.21 6.24
CA PRO A 212 9.94 11.19 7.21
C PRO A 212 10.64 10.94 8.55
N ASP A 213 10.83 12.02 9.29
CA ASP A 213 11.34 11.97 10.65
C ASP A 213 10.43 11.06 11.52
N PRO A 214 10.99 10.08 12.26
CA PRO A 214 10.20 9.02 12.89
C PRO A 214 9.15 9.55 13.86
N GLU A 215 9.54 10.46 14.75
CA GLU A 215 8.68 11.12 15.72
C GLU A 215 8.14 12.49 15.24
N GLN A 216 8.44 12.88 13.99
CA GLN A 216 8.07 14.18 13.41
C GLN A 216 8.67 15.37 14.18
N ASP A 217 9.85 15.19 14.76
CA ASP A 217 10.56 16.20 15.54
C ASP A 217 12.07 16.14 15.25
N PHE A 218 12.50 16.98 14.31
CA PHE A 218 13.89 17.09 13.85
C PHE A 218 14.92 17.44 14.94
N SER A 219 14.49 17.75 16.17
CA SER A 219 15.39 18.11 17.27
C SER A 219 15.78 16.93 18.17
N LYS A 220 15.16 15.76 18.00
CA LYS A 220 15.37 14.61 18.87
C LYS A 220 15.27 13.28 18.11
N GLY A 221 15.79 12.23 18.75
CA GLY A 221 15.77 10.86 18.26
C GLY A 221 16.58 10.62 17.00
N TYR A 222 16.03 9.80 16.11
CA TYR A 222 16.69 9.35 14.89
C TYR A 222 16.21 10.16 13.71
N ASP A 223 17.07 10.32 12.71
CA ASP A 223 16.68 11.02 11.50
C ASP A 223 16.06 10.06 10.48
N GLY A 224 15.31 10.60 9.52
CA GLY A 224 14.81 9.84 8.37
C GLY A 224 15.90 9.11 7.59
N LYS A 225 17.13 9.65 7.51
CA LYS A 225 18.25 8.93 6.87
C LYS A 225 18.56 7.60 7.57
N ASP A 226 18.41 7.53 8.90
CA ASP A 226 18.69 6.32 9.67
C ASP A 226 17.67 5.23 9.33
N VAL A 227 16.41 5.63 9.14
CA VAL A 227 15.34 4.74 8.66
C VAL A 227 15.65 4.22 7.26
N VAL A 228 16.06 5.09 6.34
CA VAL A 228 16.42 4.67 4.98
C VAL A 228 17.60 3.69 5.00
N VAL A 229 18.59 3.91 5.86
CA VAL A 229 19.73 3.01 6.01
C VAL A 229 19.30 1.65 6.55
N GLN A 230 18.39 1.57 7.53
CA GLN A 230 17.89 0.28 8.02
C GLN A 230 16.97 -0.41 7.01
N ASN A 231 16.14 0.33 6.28
CA ASN A 231 15.37 -0.19 5.15
C ASN A 231 16.29 -0.84 4.11
N LEU A 232 17.38 -0.15 3.75
CA LEU A 232 18.39 -0.67 2.84
C LEU A 232 19.03 -1.95 3.38
N ARG A 233 19.40 -2.00 4.68
CA ARG A 233 19.93 -3.22 5.31
C ARG A 233 18.95 -4.38 5.22
N GLN A 234 17.69 -4.16 5.52
CA GLN A 234 16.68 -5.22 5.43
C GLN A 234 16.44 -5.69 3.98
N ALA A 235 16.46 -4.78 3.00
CA ALA A 235 16.41 -5.14 1.59
C ALA A 235 17.66 -5.95 1.14
N CYS A 236 18.85 -5.54 1.57
CA CYS A 236 20.09 -6.28 1.32
C CYS A 236 20.07 -7.67 1.96
N PHE A 237 19.52 -7.79 3.18
CA PHE A 237 19.38 -9.06 3.86
C PHE A 237 18.46 -10.00 3.06
N PHE A 238 17.31 -9.49 2.59
CA PHE A 238 16.40 -10.25 1.72
C PHE A 238 17.11 -10.73 0.47
N LYS A 239 17.84 -9.86 -0.23
CA LYS A 239 18.58 -10.23 -1.45
C LYS A 239 19.52 -11.40 -1.21
N VAL A 240 20.34 -11.31 -0.16
CA VAL A 240 21.32 -12.35 0.21
C VAL A 240 20.62 -13.65 0.65
N ALA A 241 19.54 -13.56 1.42
CA ALA A 241 18.73 -14.70 1.84
C ALA A 241 18.04 -15.40 0.66
N ASN A 242 17.54 -14.61 -0.31
CA ASN A 242 16.88 -15.09 -1.51
C ASN A 242 17.87 -15.79 -2.46
N GLU A 243 19.06 -15.20 -2.68
CA GLU A 243 20.16 -15.83 -3.44
C GLU A 243 20.61 -17.16 -2.80
N SER A 244 20.48 -17.27 -1.47
CA SER A 244 20.74 -18.49 -0.71
C SER A 244 19.56 -19.47 -0.64
N ARG A 245 18.48 -19.21 -1.38
CA ARG A 245 17.22 -19.99 -1.42
C ARG A 245 16.53 -20.12 -0.06
N LYS A 246 16.66 -19.11 0.79
CA LYS A 246 16.04 -19.05 2.12
C LYS A 246 15.40 -17.67 2.38
N PRO A 247 14.54 -17.15 1.49
CA PRO A 247 13.92 -15.82 1.64
C PRO A 247 13.17 -15.65 2.96
N TRP A 248 12.60 -16.74 3.50
CA TRP A 248 11.85 -16.73 4.76
C TRP A 248 12.66 -16.30 5.99
N LEU A 249 14.00 -16.31 5.91
CA LEU A 249 14.87 -15.79 6.97
C LEU A 249 14.74 -14.28 7.14
N TRP A 250 14.29 -13.56 6.12
CA TRP A 250 14.03 -12.13 6.24
C TRP A 250 12.97 -11.86 7.33
N TRP A 251 11.95 -12.72 7.45
CA TRP A 251 10.95 -12.61 8.52
C TRP A 251 11.56 -12.77 9.91
N ASP A 252 12.59 -13.61 10.07
CA ASP A 252 13.33 -13.71 11.32
C ASP A 252 14.09 -12.42 11.60
N TYR A 253 14.82 -11.90 10.60
CA TYR A 253 15.62 -10.69 10.75
C TYR A 253 14.77 -9.48 11.11
N VAL A 254 13.71 -9.18 10.36
CA VAL A 254 12.92 -7.97 10.63
C VAL A 254 12.16 -8.04 11.95
N THR A 255 11.70 -9.24 12.35
CA THR A 255 11.02 -9.43 13.64
C THR A 255 11.99 -9.28 14.80
N ASP A 256 13.17 -9.90 14.72
CA ASP A 256 14.19 -9.79 15.77
C ASP A 256 14.79 -8.38 15.85
N PHE A 257 14.94 -7.70 14.70
CA PHE A 257 15.38 -6.31 14.64
C PHE A 257 14.38 -5.39 15.35
N ALA A 258 13.09 -5.50 15.05
CA ALA A 258 12.05 -4.70 15.71
C ALA A 258 12.02 -4.94 17.24
N LEU A 259 12.30 -6.16 17.70
CA LEU A 259 12.33 -6.49 19.13
C LEU A 259 13.61 -6.02 19.84
N ARG A 260 14.77 -6.09 19.18
CA ARG A 260 16.07 -5.89 19.84
C ARG A 260 16.69 -4.51 19.59
N CYS A 261 16.25 -3.82 18.54
CA CYS A 261 16.81 -2.55 18.11
C CYS A 261 15.80 -1.38 18.15
N PRO A 262 14.98 -1.22 19.21
CA PRO A 262 13.95 -0.19 19.24
C PRO A 262 14.55 1.23 19.29
N MET A 263 13.90 2.17 18.60
CA MET A 263 14.31 3.59 18.63
C MET A 263 14.17 4.21 20.01
N LYS A 264 13.08 3.90 20.73
CA LYS A 264 12.85 4.31 22.15
C LYS A 264 14.02 4.03 23.08
N GLU A 265 14.74 2.92 22.87
CA GLU A 265 15.90 2.55 23.71
C GLU A 265 17.24 3.01 23.12
N LYS A 266 17.22 3.83 22.05
CA LYS A 266 18.40 4.28 21.31
C LYS A 266 19.25 3.13 20.78
N LYS A 267 18.61 2.05 20.36
CA LYS A 267 19.27 0.85 19.80
C LYS A 267 19.12 0.73 18.29
N TYR A 268 18.53 1.72 17.63
CA TYR A 268 18.32 1.72 16.18
C TYR A 268 19.62 2.05 15.42
N THR A 269 20.61 1.19 15.52
CA THR A 269 21.98 1.43 15.03
C THR A 269 22.46 0.32 14.11
N LYS A 270 23.57 0.57 13.41
CA LYS A 270 24.27 -0.46 12.63
C LYS A 270 24.66 -1.65 13.52
N ASP A 271 25.30 -1.36 14.65
CA ASP A 271 25.82 -2.41 15.53
C ASP A 271 24.72 -3.31 16.09
N CYS A 272 23.53 -2.76 16.34
CA CYS A 272 22.38 -3.57 16.75
C CYS A 272 21.90 -4.47 15.61
N ALA A 273 21.74 -3.92 14.40
CA ALA A 273 21.39 -4.70 13.21
C ALA A 273 22.39 -5.84 12.96
N ASP A 274 23.69 -5.55 13.03
CA ASP A 274 24.76 -6.52 12.84
C ASP A 274 24.70 -7.66 13.89
N LYS A 275 24.41 -7.33 15.16
CA LYS A 275 24.20 -8.33 16.22
C LYS A 275 22.98 -9.21 15.98
N VAL A 276 21.89 -8.65 15.43
CA VAL A 276 20.71 -9.45 15.06
C VAL A 276 21.10 -10.45 13.97
N ILE A 277 21.77 -10.01 12.92
CA ILE A 277 22.25 -10.89 11.82
C ILE A 277 23.16 -11.99 12.37
N GLN A 278 24.12 -11.65 13.23
CA GLN A 278 25.01 -12.63 13.86
C GLN A 278 24.24 -13.66 14.69
N SER A 279 23.23 -13.22 15.44
CA SER A 279 22.44 -14.11 16.30
C SER A 279 21.58 -15.12 15.53
N LEU A 280 21.28 -14.84 14.26
CA LEU A 280 20.59 -15.77 13.37
C LEU A 280 21.53 -16.87 12.84
N GLY A 281 22.84 -16.83 13.16
CA GLY A 281 23.80 -17.91 12.91
C GLY A 281 24.49 -17.86 11.54
N TRP A 282 24.48 -16.72 10.85
CA TRP A 282 24.88 -16.64 9.43
C TRP A 282 26.20 -15.92 9.19
N LEU A 283 27.30 -16.43 9.73
CA LEU A 283 28.67 -15.96 9.44
C LEU A 283 29.03 -15.99 7.93
N MET A 284 28.47 -16.92 7.14
CA MET A 284 28.69 -16.98 5.69
C MET A 284 27.89 -15.93 4.89
N LEU A 285 26.70 -15.55 5.35
CA LEU A 285 25.95 -14.44 4.72
C LEU A 285 26.45 -13.09 5.20
N TYR A 286 27.03 -13.02 6.40
CA TYR A 286 27.65 -11.82 6.95
C TYR A 286 28.75 -11.28 6.05
N THR A 287 29.62 -12.15 5.51
CA THR A 287 30.64 -11.75 4.53
C THR A 287 30.04 -11.26 3.21
N MET A 288 29.00 -11.92 2.67
CA MET A 288 28.32 -11.44 1.46
C MET A 288 27.55 -10.13 1.69
N PHE A 289 26.90 -9.98 2.83
CA PHE A 289 26.12 -8.79 3.21
C PHE A 289 27.00 -7.54 3.29
N PHE A 290 28.21 -7.65 3.84
CA PHE A 290 29.18 -6.54 3.88
C PHE A 290 29.80 -6.21 2.52
N TYR A 291 29.77 -7.12 1.54
CA TYR A 291 30.24 -6.83 0.18
C TYR A 291 29.23 -6.02 -0.65
N PHE A 292 27.95 -6.00 -0.25
CA PHE A 292 26.86 -5.34 -0.97
C PHE A 292 26.33 -4.07 -0.30
N LEU A 293 26.80 -3.76 0.91
CA LEU A 293 26.54 -2.51 1.65
C LEU A 293 27.62 -1.47 1.37
#